data_AF-A0A059EYH2-F1
#
_entry.id   AF-A0A059EYH2-F1
#
_cell.length_a   1.000
_cell.length_b   1.000
_cell.length_c   1.000
_cell.angle_alpha   90.00
_cell.angle_beta   90.00
_cell.angle_gamma   90.00
#
_symmetry.space_group_name_H-M   'P 1'
#
loop_
_entity.id
_entity.type
_entity.pdbx_description
1 polymer ?
#
loop_
_entity_poly.entity_id
_entity_poly.type
_entity_poly.pdbx_seq_one_letter_code
_entity_poly.pdbx_strand_id
1 'polypeptide(L)'
;MNSFFNKFKENYKKQGFPFITTSIIIGFTLFKQNKLSIFRKNEIPQLPPKDSNKPTILLDYNVIIKNKIPFLFPFKRKYTDEFLFHLCQMYELISVTNIPHISSKEVDPYGCISYHYFLPDKYLLNKSHLLRDNLICICRDRNAFHPELMDNVLEIKNEYSDDKLFTLLDFFTNLYFTDRNNWLNTIKSYKNKDFFVEFTSLFKSLFYKKNTFNFFNSFEKERKKINDERIWQYNQSKVIMDENIKKYEYLEKKESVVSNLLKKAISFIL
;
A
#
# COMPACT_ATOMS: atom_id res chain seq x y z
N MET A 1 16.66 -7.24 11.17
CA MET A 1 15.82 -6.25 11.85
C MET A 1 16.30 -4.80 11.68
N ASN A 2 17.56 -4.46 11.93
CA ASN A 2 18.04 -3.06 11.87
C ASN A 2 17.81 -2.35 10.51
N SER A 3 17.91 -3.04 9.36
CA SER A 3 17.65 -2.39 8.06
C SER A 3 16.17 -2.12 7.79
N PHE A 4 15.25 -2.90 8.38
CA PHE A 4 13.82 -2.65 8.30
C PHE A 4 13.47 -1.36 9.04
N PHE A 5 13.93 -1.21 10.29
CA PHE A 5 13.66 -0.03 11.10
C PHE A 5 14.25 1.26 10.51
N ASN A 6 15.39 1.17 9.82
CA ASN A 6 15.96 2.33 9.12
C ASN A 6 15.12 2.73 7.90
N LYS A 7 14.67 1.77 7.07
CA LYS A 7 13.77 2.04 5.94
C LYS A 7 12.40 2.54 6.38
N PHE A 8 11.86 1.94 7.45
CA PHE A 8 10.67 2.40 8.15
C PHE A 8 10.79 3.89 8.51
N LYS A 9 11.90 4.29 9.14
CA LYS A 9 12.15 5.67 9.56
C LYS A 9 12.12 6.63 8.37
N GLU A 10 12.77 6.28 7.27
CA GLU A 10 12.79 7.12 6.08
C GLU A 10 11.43 7.24 5.42
N ASN A 11 10.69 6.14 5.29
CA ASN A 11 9.35 6.14 4.70
C ASN A 11 8.37 6.94 5.56
N TYR A 12 8.36 6.71 6.87
CA TYR A 12 7.49 7.44 7.82
C TYR A 12 7.70 8.96 7.73
N LYS A 13 8.95 9.44 7.65
CA LYS A 13 9.25 10.87 7.45
C LYS A 13 8.74 11.42 6.11
N LYS A 14 8.73 10.58 5.07
CA LYS A 14 8.22 10.92 3.74
C LYS A 14 6.69 10.79 3.64
N GLN A 15 6.00 10.32 4.69
CA GLN A 15 4.55 10.19 4.68
C GLN A 15 3.86 11.54 4.75
N GLY A 16 3.26 11.90 3.64
CA GLY A 16 2.32 12.98 3.49
C GLY A 16 2.00 13.11 2.02
N PHE A 17 0.72 13.12 1.65
CA PHE A 17 0.37 13.78 0.40
C PHE A 17 0.68 15.27 0.60
N PRO A 18 1.27 15.98 -0.38
CA PRO A 18 1.32 17.43 -0.29
C PRO A 18 -0.10 17.91 -0.03
N PHE A 19 -0.33 18.46 1.17
CA PHE A 19 -1.63 18.94 1.61
C PHE A 19 -2.00 20.15 0.74
N ILE A 20 -2.68 19.88 -0.38
CA ILE A 20 -3.47 20.87 -1.11
C ILE A 20 -4.75 21.09 -0.28
N THR A 21 -4.66 21.65 0.94
CA THR A 21 -5.85 21.90 1.78
C THR A 21 -6.28 23.35 1.84
N THR A 22 -5.50 24.29 1.34
CA THR A 22 -5.97 25.68 1.14
C THR A 22 -6.43 25.96 -0.30
N SER A 23 -6.07 25.12 -1.27
CA SER A 23 -6.43 25.33 -2.68
C SER A 23 -7.80 24.75 -3.06
N ILE A 24 -8.47 23.99 -2.19
CA ILE A 24 -9.76 23.34 -2.52
C ILE A 24 -10.97 24.23 -2.20
N ILE A 25 -10.90 25.06 -1.15
CA ILE A 25 -11.95 26.07 -0.89
C ILE A 25 -11.94 27.15 -1.99
N ILE A 26 -10.74 27.50 -2.47
CA ILE A 26 -10.56 28.37 -3.64
C ILE A 26 -10.94 27.62 -4.93
N GLY A 27 -10.63 26.34 -5.04
CA GLY A 27 -10.98 25.49 -6.19
C GLY A 27 -12.49 25.35 -6.40
N PHE A 28 -13.28 25.20 -5.32
CA PHE A 28 -14.75 25.11 -5.42
C PHE A 28 -15.41 26.45 -5.74
N THR A 29 -14.81 27.58 -5.32
CA THR A 29 -15.29 28.92 -5.69
C THR A 29 -14.90 29.30 -7.12
N LEU A 30 -13.73 28.84 -7.61
CA LEU A 30 -13.27 29.06 -8.98
C LEU A 30 -13.87 28.08 -10.00
N PHE A 31 -14.32 26.88 -9.62
CA PHE A 31 -15.00 25.95 -10.56
C PHE A 31 -16.31 26.52 -11.12
N LYS A 32 -16.89 27.52 -10.43
CA LYS A 32 -18.10 28.23 -10.86
C LYS A 32 -17.83 29.33 -11.90
N GLN A 33 -16.57 29.70 -12.11
CA GLN A 33 -16.16 30.70 -13.09
C GLN A 33 -15.16 30.04 -14.04
N ASN A 34 -15.59 29.78 -15.28
CA ASN A 34 -14.89 29.07 -16.36
C ASN A 34 -13.56 29.70 -16.84
N LYS A 35 -12.71 30.18 -15.92
CA LYS A 35 -11.38 30.72 -16.15
C LYS A 35 -10.57 30.46 -14.89
N LEU A 36 -9.62 29.53 -14.96
CA LEU A 36 -8.24 29.64 -14.44
C LEU A 36 -7.61 28.25 -14.30
N SER A 37 -6.88 27.86 -15.35
CA SER A 37 -5.86 26.81 -15.34
C SER A 37 -4.61 27.27 -14.58
N ILE A 38 -4.68 27.38 -13.25
CA ILE A 38 -3.52 27.64 -12.37
C ILE A 38 -3.19 26.41 -11.49
N PHE A 39 -3.64 25.22 -11.87
CA PHE A 39 -2.90 24.03 -11.49
C PHE A 39 -1.71 23.93 -12.45
N ARG A 40 -0.48 23.93 -11.91
CA ARG A 40 0.71 23.48 -12.64
C ARG A 40 0.29 22.27 -13.48
N LYS A 41 0.62 22.28 -14.77
CA LYS A 41 0.46 21.17 -15.70
C LYS A 41 0.57 19.84 -14.95
N ASN A 42 -0.41 18.97 -15.20
CA ASN A 42 -0.60 17.62 -14.67
C ASN A 42 0.63 16.69 -14.84
N GLU A 43 1.78 17.04 -14.29
CA GLU A 43 2.99 16.23 -14.35
C GLU A 43 2.98 15.29 -13.16
N ILE A 44 2.58 14.05 -13.42
CA ILE A 44 2.67 12.95 -12.46
C ILE A 44 4.16 12.74 -12.16
N PRO A 45 4.61 12.89 -10.90
CA PRO A 45 6.02 12.81 -10.59
C PRO A 45 6.55 11.41 -10.89
N GLN A 46 7.74 11.34 -11.46
CA GLN A 46 8.46 10.08 -11.64
C GLN A 46 9.03 9.61 -10.30
N LEU A 47 8.91 8.33 -10.01
CA LEU A 47 9.59 7.71 -8.88
C LEU A 47 11.10 7.75 -9.09
N PRO A 48 11.89 7.79 -8.01
CA PRO A 48 13.32 7.60 -8.15
C PRO A 48 13.64 6.20 -8.69
N PRO A 49 14.86 6.01 -9.24
CA PRO A 49 15.38 4.70 -9.58
C PRO A 49 15.26 3.71 -8.42
N LYS A 50 15.23 2.43 -8.76
CA LYS A 50 14.97 1.39 -7.77
C LYS A 50 16.18 1.14 -6.88
N ASP A 51 16.03 1.46 -5.59
CA ASP A 51 17.11 1.30 -4.61
C ASP A 51 17.17 -0.11 -3.97
N SER A 52 16.30 -1.05 -4.37
CA SER A 52 16.28 -2.39 -3.78
C SER A 52 15.94 -3.50 -4.77
N ASN A 53 16.45 -4.70 -4.50
CA ASN A 53 16.17 -5.90 -5.31
C ASN A 53 14.79 -6.54 -5.03
N LYS A 54 13.94 -5.90 -4.20
CA LYS A 54 12.60 -6.42 -3.88
C LYS A 54 11.70 -6.34 -5.13
N PRO A 55 10.82 -7.32 -5.38
CA PRO A 55 9.68 -7.10 -6.28
C PRO A 55 8.90 -5.84 -5.92
N THR A 56 8.19 -5.28 -6.90
CA THR A 56 7.36 -4.11 -6.66
C THR A 56 5.89 -4.45 -6.86
N ILE A 57 5.05 -3.99 -5.92
CA ILE A 57 3.59 -4.06 -6.01
C ILE A 57 3.05 -2.64 -6.10
N LEU A 58 2.23 -2.37 -7.11
CA LEU A 58 1.34 -1.20 -7.18
C LEU A 58 -0.01 -1.58 -6.57
N LEU A 59 -0.28 -1.09 -5.37
CA LEU A 59 -1.47 -1.37 -4.59
C LEU A 59 -2.49 -0.23 -4.74
N ASP A 60 -3.61 -0.51 -5.38
CA ASP A 60 -4.77 0.36 -5.34
C ASP A 60 -5.38 0.36 -3.93
N TYR A 61 -5.49 1.54 -3.33
CA TYR A 61 -6.11 1.73 -2.02
C TYR A 61 -7.52 1.17 -1.92
N ASN A 62 -8.25 1.15 -3.03
CA ASN A 62 -9.55 0.52 -3.07
C ASN A 62 -9.49 -0.95 -2.63
N VAL A 63 -8.38 -1.69 -2.77
CA VAL A 63 -8.29 -3.08 -2.31
C VAL A 63 -8.32 -3.22 -0.78
N ILE A 64 -7.73 -2.25 -0.07
CA ILE A 64 -7.56 -2.25 1.40
C ILE A 64 -8.52 -1.30 2.12
N ILE A 65 -9.30 -0.51 1.39
CA ILE A 65 -10.30 0.41 1.93
C ILE A 65 -11.71 -0.02 1.54
N LYS A 66 -12.63 0.15 2.47
CA LYS A 66 -14.04 -0.15 2.35
C LYS A 66 -14.83 1.14 2.26
N ASN A 67 -15.28 1.45 1.05
CA ASN A 67 -16.27 2.50 0.81
C ASN A 67 -17.62 1.80 0.62
N LYS A 68 -18.34 1.58 1.73
CA LYS A 68 -19.70 1.03 1.69
C LYS A 68 -20.74 2.10 1.32
N ILE A 69 -20.45 3.38 1.61
CA ILE A 69 -21.38 4.49 1.42
C ILE A 69 -20.59 5.69 0.87
N PRO A 70 -20.99 6.31 -0.24
CA PRO A 70 -20.23 7.38 -0.92
C PRO A 70 -20.09 8.69 -0.11
N PHE A 71 -20.78 8.82 1.03
CA PHE A 71 -20.76 10.02 1.88
C PHE A 71 -20.11 9.81 3.25
N LEU A 72 -19.69 8.58 3.58
CA LEU A 72 -18.96 8.31 4.83
C LEU A 72 -17.46 8.23 4.55
N PHE A 73 -16.68 8.57 5.57
CA PHE A 73 -15.24 8.46 5.54
C PHE A 73 -14.81 7.02 5.18
N PRO A 74 -13.80 6.86 4.32
CA PRO A 74 -13.27 5.55 3.94
C PRO A 74 -12.84 4.77 5.19
N PHE A 75 -13.35 3.54 5.35
CA PHE A 75 -12.93 2.68 6.47
C PHE A 75 -11.82 1.74 6.03
N LYS A 76 -10.77 1.63 6.84
CA LYS A 76 -9.73 0.63 6.67
C LYS A 76 -10.33 -0.77 6.77
N ARG A 77 -10.00 -1.65 5.82
CA ARG A 77 -10.43 -3.06 5.86
C ARG A 77 -9.76 -3.77 7.05
N LYS A 78 -10.45 -4.74 7.65
CA LYS A 78 -9.87 -5.61 8.67
C LYS A 78 -8.59 -6.27 8.14
N TYR A 79 -7.57 -6.35 9.00
CA TYR A 79 -6.24 -6.89 8.70
C TYR A 79 -5.38 -6.09 7.71
N THR A 80 -5.73 -4.84 7.41
CA THR A 80 -4.91 -3.99 6.52
C THR A 80 -3.52 -3.77 7.09
N ASP A 81 -3.39 -3.52 8.39
CA ASP A 81 -2.09 -3.22 8.99
C ASP A 81 -1.18 -4.45 8.97
N GLU A 82 -1.71 -5.61 9.37
CA GLU A 82 -1.03 -6.89 9.31
C GLU A 82 -0.62 -7.23 7.87
N PHE A 83 -1.54 -7.02 6.92
CA PHE A 83 -1.28 -7.25 5.50
C PHE A 83 -0.13 -6.38 4.98
N LEU A 84 -0.17 -5.07 5.21
CA LEU A 84 0.87 -4.13 4.78
C LEU A 84 2.20 -4.41 5.47
N PHE A 85 2.17 -4.70 6.78
CA PHE A 85 3.35 -5.01 7.59
C PHE A 85 4.10 -6.24 7.08
N HIS A 86 3.39 -7.32 6.77
CA HIS A 86 4.03 -8.53 6.25
C HIS A 86 4.46 -8.37 4.79
N LEU A 87 3.63 -7.71 3.98
CA LEU A 87 3.91 -7.55 2.56
C LEU A 87 5.13 -6.64 2.30
N CYS A 88 5.28 -5.55 3.05
CA CYS A 88 6.40 -4.59 2.86
C CYS A 88 7.77 -5.19 3.22
N GLN A 89 7.81 -6.28 3.99
CA GLN A 89 9.04 -7.00 4.27
C GLN A 89 9.58 -7.71 3.02
N MET A 90 8.68 -8.23 2.18
CA MET A 90 9.02 -8.98 0.95
C MET A 90 9.05 -8.08 -0.30
N TYR A 91 8.13 -7.11 -0.38
CA TYR A 91 7.88 -6.29 -1.56
C TYR A 91 8.18 -4.80 -1.30
N GLU A 92 8.62 -4.09 -2.33
CA GLU A 92 8.49 -2.64 -2.41
C GLU A 92 7.02 -2.32 -2.72
N LEU A 93 6.39 -1.51 -1.88
CA LEU A 93 4.98 -1.14 -2.04
C LEU A 93 4.88 0.30 -2.55
N ILE A 94 4.23 0.45 -3.70
CA ILE A 94 3.78 1.73 -4.23
C ILE A 94 2.26 1.71 -4.09
N SER A 95 1.68 2.77 -3.53
CA SER A 95 0.24 2.91 -3.48
C SER A 95 -0.27 3.96 -4.43
N VAL A 96 -1.52 3.76 -4.84
CA VAL A 96 -2.26 4.72 -5.65
C VAL A 96 -3.70 4.79 -5.15
N THR A 97 -4.22 6.01 -5.04
CA THR A 97 -5.59 6.26 -4.60
C THR A 97 -6.21 7.39 -5.40
N ASN A 98 -7.49 7.24 -5.71
CA ASN A 98 -8.35 8.30 -6.23
C ASN A 98 -9.32 8.83 -5.16
N ILE A 99 -9.21 8.34 -3.92
CA ILE A 99 -10.07 8.75 -2.81
C ILE A 99 -9.55 10.08 -2.27
N PRO A 100 -10.31 11.19 -2.41
CA PRO A 100 -9.86 12.49 -1.92
C PRO A 100 -9.79 12.49 -0.40
N HIS A 101 -8.89 13.30 0.17
CA HIS A 101 -8.74 13.55 1.61
C HIS A 101 -8.36 12.34 2.49
N ILE A 102 -8.05 11.18 1.91
CA ILE A 102 -7.56 10.06 2.72
C ILE A 102 -6.11 10.32 3.15
N SER A 103 -5.87 10.33 4.45
CA SER A 103 -4.51 10.48 4.98
C SER A 103 -3.75 9.18 4.79
N SER A 104 -2.55 9.24 4.20
CA SER A 104 -1.67 8.06 4.13
C SER A 104 -1.37 7.50 5.53
N LYS A 105 -1.28 8.37 6.54
CA LYS A 105 -1.04 7.97 7.95
C LYS A 105 -2.21 7.23 8.58
N GLU A 106 -3.44 7.41 8.09
CA GLU A 106 -4.60 6.66 8.59
C GLU A 106 -4.62 5.22 8.06
N VAL A 107 -4.18 5.04 6.82
CA VAL A 107 -4.19 3.75 6.11
C VAL A 107 -2.93 2.94 6.41
N ASP A 108 -1.78 3.62 6.41
CA ASP A 108 -0.46 3.08 6.66
C ASP A 108 0.24 3.90 7.77
N PRO A 109 -0.15 3.73 9.05
CA PRO A 109 0.44 4.48 10.16
C PRO A 109 1.93 4.20 10.37
N TYR A 110 2.47 3.16 9.73
CA TYR A 110 3.82 2.64 9.98
C TYR A 110 4.76 2.76 8.78
N GLY A 111 4.43 3.48 7.70
CA GLY A 111 5.38 3.65 6.59
C GLY A 111 5.73 2.36 5.85
N CYS A 112 4.82 1.37 5.87
CA CYS A 112 4.99 0.12 5.12
C CYS A 112 5.03 0.39 3.60
N ILE A 113 4.31 1.41 3.15
CA ILE A 113 4.27 1.85 1.77
C ILE A 113 5.40 2.85 1.53
N SER A 114 6.17 2.60 0.47
CA SER A 114 7.36 3.41 0.15
C SER A 114 6.98 4.69 -0.59
N TYR A 115 5.96 4.63 -1.45
CA TYR A 115 5.52 5.76 -2.27
C TYR A 115 3.99 5.82 -2.35
N HIS A 116 3.44 7.03 -2.34
CA HIS A 116 1.99 7.25 -2.42
C HIS A 116 1.65 8.18 -3.56
N TYR A 117 0.79 7.72 -4.47
CA TYR A 117 0.18 8.53 -5.53
C TYR A 117 -1.27 8.86 -5.17
N PHE A 118 -1.62 10.14 -5.21
CA PHE A 118 -2.99 10.60 -5.27
C PHE A 118 -3.29 10.99 -6.71
N LEU A 119 -4.16 10.24 -7.38
CA LEU A 119 -4.52 10.44 -8.78
C LEU A 119 -6.04 10.29 -8.92
N PRO A 120 -6.79 11.38 -9.21
CA PRO A 120 -8.21 11.30 -9.51
C PRO A 120 -8.49 10.36 -10.68
N ASP A 121 -7.64 10.41 -11.70
CA ASP A 121 -7.62 9.47 -12.81
C ASP A 121 -6.33 8.63 -12.80
N LYS A 122 -6.47 7.36 -12.39
CA LYS A 122 -5.38 6.38 -12.33
C LYS A 122 -4.93 5.92 -13.72
N TYR A 123 -5.74 6.15 -14.76
CA TYR A 123 -5.39 5.80 -16.14
C TYR A 123 -4.16 6.58 -16.63
N LEU A 124 -3.88 7.75 -16.05
CA LEU A 124 -2.72 8.56 -16.41
C LEU A 124 -1.38 7.97 -15.90
N LEU A 125 -1.41 7.01 -14.97
CA LEU A 125 -0.22 6.39 -14.41
C LEU A 125 0.30 5.27 -15.32
N ASN A 126 1.41 5.52 -16.03
CA ASN A 126 2.09 4.57 -16.91
C ASN A 126 3.48 4.15 -16.38
N LYS A 127 4.20 3.32 -17.15
CA LYS A 127 5.52 2.79 -16.74
C LYS A 127 6.60 3.87 -16.59
N SER A 128 6.53 4.95 -17.37
CA SER A 128 7.52 6.05 -17.30
C SER A 128 7.49 6.79 -15.96
N HIS A 129 6.33 6.82 -15.28
CA HIS A 129 6.23 7.40 -13.95
C HIS A 129 6.77 6.47 -12.86
N LEU A 130 6.67 5.16 -13.05
CA LEU A 130 7.00 4.18 -12.02
C LEU A 130 8.47 3.77 -12.05
N LEU A 131 9.09 3.73 -13.24
CA LEU A 131 10.46 3.24 -13.44
C LEU A 131 10.66 1.85 -12.82
N ARG A 132 9.71 0.94 -13.07
CA ARG A 132 9.72 -0.46 -12.59
C ARG A 132 9.25 -1.41 -13.71
N ASP A 133 10.15 -2.27 -14.19
CA ASP A 133 9.83 -3.17 -15.32
C ASP A 133 8.96 -4.37 -14.91
N ASN A 134 9.19 -4.92 -13.71
CA ASN A 134 8.54 -6.12 -13.19
C ASN A 134 7.60 -5.79 -12.02
N LEU A 135 6.62 -4.94 -12.30
CA LEU A 135 5.61 -4.48 -11.35
C LEU A 135 4.36 -5.36 -11.40
N ILE A 136 3.84 -5.78 -10.24
CA ILE A 136 2.53 -6.40 -10.11
C ILE A 136 1.52 -5.33 -9.70
N CYS A 137 0.41 -5.20 -10.41
CA CYS A 137 -0.65 -4.26 -10.08
C CYS A 137 -1.80 -5.00 -9.40
N ILE A 138 -2.27 -4.51 -8.25
CA ILE A 138 -3.43 -5.07 -7.54
C ILE A 138 -4.53 -4.02 -7.52
N CYS A 139 -5.68 -4.33 -8.10
CA CYS A 139 -6.78 -3.38 -8.20
C CYS A 139 -8.14 -4.06 -8.16
N ARG A 140 -9.21 -3.27 -7.97
CA ARG A 140 -10.59 -3.76 -8.04
C ARG A 140 -11.15 -3.83 -9.46
N ASP A 141 -10.76 -2.86 -10.27
CA ASP A 141 -11.17 -2.74 -11.66
C ASP A 141 -9.90 -2.68 -12.49
N ARG A 142 -9.73 -3.67 -13.37
CA ARG A 142 -8.58 -3.72 -14.26
C ARG A 142 -8.53 -2.48 -15.15
N ASN A 143 -9.66 -1.99 -15.65
CA ASN A 143 -9.70 -0.91 -16.63
C ASN A 143 -9.40 0.47 -16.02
N ALA A 144 -9.24 0.55 -14.70
CA ALA A 144 -8.91 1.79 -14.01
C ALA A 144 -7.46 2.24 -14.22
N PHE A 145 -6.59 1.44 -14.83
CA PHE A 145 -5.18 1.74 -15.02
C PHE A 145 -4.80 1.87 -16.50
N HIS A 146 -3.63 2.48 -16.75
CA HIS A 146 -3.10 2.61 -18.11
C HIS A 146 -2.90 1.24 -18.78
N PRO A 147 -3.15 1.09 -20.10
CA PRO A 147 -3.06 -0.18 -20.82
C PRO A 147 -1.70 -0.89 -20.67
N GLU A 148 -0.61 -0.14 -20.57
CA GLU A 148 0.75 -0.68 -20.36
C GLU A 148 0.90 -1.51 -19.07
N LEU A 149 0.04 -1.30 -18.08
CA LEU A 149 0.08 -2.02 -16.81
C LEU A 149 -0.82 -3.26 -16.79
N MET A 150 -1.73 -3.40 -17.76
CA MET A 150 -2.81 -4.41 -17.77
C MET A 150 -2.34 -5.86 -17.68
N ASP A 151 -1.20 -6.15 -18.31
CA ASP A 151 -0.64 -7.50 -18.37
C ASP A 151 -0.20 -8.04 -17.01
N ASN A 152 0.01 -7.14 -16.05
CA ASN A 152 0.49 -7.47 -14.72
C ASN A 152 -0.58 -7.20 -13.64
N VAL A 153 -1.85 -7.08 -14.04
CA VAL A 153 -2.97 -6.79 -13.12
C VAL A 153 -3.53 -8.07 -12.53
N LEU A 154 -3.44 -8.16 -11.20
CA LEU A 154 -4.26 -9.03 -10.37
C LEU A 154 -5.52 -8.28 -9.95
N GLU A 155 -6.64 -8.63 -10.59
CA GLU A 155 -7.94 -8.05 -10.29
C GLU A 155 -8.57 -8.74 -9.07
N ILE A 156 -8.92 -7.94 -8.07
CA ILE A 156 -9.53 -8.37 -6.82
C ILE A 156 -10.98 -7.89 -6.82
N LYS A 157 -11.89 -8.78 -7.22
CA LYS A 157 -13.33 -8.54 -7.12
C LYS A 157 -13.73 -8.33 -5.66
N ASN A 158 -14.72 -7.47 -5.45
CA ASN A 158 -14.95 -6.83 -4.16
C ASN A 158 -15.66 -7.74 -3.15
N GLU A 159 -14.98 -8.79 -2.72
CA GLU A 159 -15.43 -9.65 -1.62
C GLU A 159 -14.89 -9.11 -0.29
N TYR A 160 -15.74 -8.40 0.45
CA TYR A 160 -15.43 -7.84 1.77
C TYR A 160 -15.50 -8.90 2.89
N SER A 161 -15.00 -10.12 2.64
CA SER A 161 -14.81 -11.08 3.73
C SER A 161 -13.56 -10.67 4.51
N ASP A 162 -13.64 -10.81 5.83
CA ASP A 162 -12.62 -10.35 6.77
C ASP A 162 -11.22 -10.89 6.42
N ASP A 163 -11.11 -12.17 6.07
CA ASP A 163 -9.82 -12.86 5.98
C ASP A 163 -9.18 -12.85 4.57
N LYS A 164 -9.79 -12.21 3.57
CA LYS A 164 -9.24 -12.28 2.19
C LYS A 164 -7.90 -11.55 2.03
N LEU A 165 -7.60 -10.56 2.88
CA LEU A 165 -6.26 -9.95 2.85
C LEU A 165 -5.19 -10.95 3.29
N PHE A 166 -5.50 -11.87 4.20
CA PHE A 166 -4.60 -12.98 4.51
C PHE A 166 -4.49 -13.98 3.36
N THR A 167 -5.59 -14.27 2.64
CA THR A 167 -5.50 -15.07 1.41
C THR A 167 -4.58 -14.42 0.37
N LEU A 168 -4.67 -13.10 0.21
CA LEU A 168 -3.82 -12.35 -0.69
C LEU A 168 -2.36 -12.37 -0.21
N LEU A 169 -2.13 -12.30 1.11
CA LEU A 169 -0.80 -12.45 1.70
C LEU A 169 -0.23 -13.86 1.47
N ASP A 170 -1.02 -14.92 1.65
CA ASP A 170 -0.63 -16.30 1.33
C ASP A 170 -0.18 -16.41 -0.13
N PHE A 171 -0.93 -15.81 -1.05
CA PHE A 171 -0.59 -15.77 -2.45
C PHE A 171 0.74 -15.06 -2.69
N PHE A 172 0.94 -13.86 -2.15
CA PHE A 172 2.19 -13.11 -2.35
C PHE A 172 3.39 -13.73 -1.64
N THR A 173 3.21 -14.38 -0.49
CA THR A 173 4.27 -15.15 0.17
C THR A 173 4.67 -16.32 -0.72
N ASN A 174 3.71 -17.11 -1.22
CA ASN A 174 4.01 -18.21 -2.13
C ASN A 174 4.69 -17.71 -3.41
N LEU A 175 4.16 -16.63 -4.01
CA LEU A 175 4.72 -16.01 -5.20
C LEU A 175 6.17 -15.58 -4.94
N TYR A 176 6.44 -14.91 -3.82
CA TYR A 176 7.78 -14.44 -3.47
C TYR A 176 8.83 -15.56 -3.45
N PHE A 177 8.45 -16.77 -3.04
CA PHE A 177 9.32 -17.94 -2.99
C PHE A 177 9.31 -18.79 -4.29
N THR A 178 8.52 -18.42 -5.29
CA THR A 178 8.61 -19.01 -6.64
C THR A 178 9.63 -18.29 -7.52
N ASP A 179 10.04 -18.93 -8.62
CA ASP A 179 10.95 -18.34 -9.59
C ASP A 179 10.44 -16.98 -10.12
N ARG A 180 11.31 -15.96 -10.01
CA ARG A 180 11.00 -14.57 -10.39
C ARG A 180 10.59 -14.46 -11.85
N ASN A 181 11.16 -15.28 -12.73
CA ASN A 181 10.84 -15.27 -14.16
C ASN A 181 9.38 -15.69 -14.43
N ASN A 182 8.76 -16.39 -13.49
CA ASN A 182 7.41 -16.94 -13.62
C ASN A 182 6.33 -16.15 -12.87
N TRP A 183 6.69 -15.06 -12.17
CA TRP A 183 5.71 -14.28 -11.41
C TRP A 183 4.62 -13.69 -12.29
N LEU A 184 5.01 -13.02 -13.37
CA LEU A 184 4.04 -12.39 -14.27
C LEU A 184 3.16 -13.42 -14.96
N ASN A 185 3.71 -14.57 -15.34
CA ASN A 185 2.93 -15.69 -15.89
C ASN A 185 1.92 -16.22 -14.86
N THR A 186 2.31 -16.32 -13.59
CA THR A 186 1.42 -16.70 -12.50
C THR A 186 0.29 -15.70 -12.33
N ILE A 187 0.59 -14.39 -12.33
CA ILE A 187 -0.45 -13.33 -12.26
C ILE A 187 -1.41 -13.42 -13.45
N LYS A 188 -0.88 -13.58 -14.67
CA LYS A 188 -1.66 -13.73 -15.91
C LYS A 188 -2.59 -14.94 -15.87
N SER A 189 -2.24 -16.01 -15.16
CA SER A 189 -3.08 -17.22 -15.05
C SER A 189 -4.42 -16.98 -14.32
N TYR A 190 -4.53 -15.90 -13.54
CA TYR A 190 -5.76 -15.46 -12.87
C TYR A 190 -6.58 -14.45 -13.69
N LYS A 191 -6.17 -14.15 -14.92
CA LYS A 191 -6.86 -13.20 -15.79
C LYS A 191 -8.33 -13.61 -15.98
N ASN A 192 -9.24 -12.69 -15.68
CA ASN A 192 -10.70 -12.84 -15.83
C ASN A 192 -11.32 -13.92 -14.94
N LYS A 193 -10.59 -14.43 -13.94
CA LYS A 193 -11.11 -15.40 -12.98
C LYS A 193 -11.43 -14.71 -11.65
N ASP A 194 -12.20 -15.39 -10.79
CA ASP A 194 -12.29 -14.99 -9.39
C ASP A 194 -11.02 -15.45 -8.67
N PHE A 195 -10.12 -14.49 -8.40
CA PHE A 195 -8.84 -14.77 -7.77
C PHE A 195 -8.98 -15.58 -6.48
N PHE A 196 -9.91 -15.23 -5.60
CA PHE A 196 -9.98 -15.86 -4.29
C PHE A 196 -10.50 -17.28 -4.37
N VAL A 197 -11.48 -17.55 -5.23
CA VAL A 197 -12.00 -18.90 -5.45
C VAL A 197 -10.90 -19.80 -6.03
N GLU A 198 -10.26 -19.34 -7.12
CA GLU A 198 -9.22 -20.11 -7.81
C GLU A 198 -8.02 -20.39 -6.91
N PHE A 199 -7.49 -19.36 -6.25
CA PHE A 199 -6.32 -19.51 -5.41
C PHE A 199 -6.62 -20.37 -4.17
N THR A 200 -7.79 -20.21 -3.54
CA THR A 200 -8.15 -21.04 -2.38
C THR A 200 -8.29 -22.52 -2.78
N SER A 201 -8.89 -22.80 -3.93
CA SER A 201 -9.00 -24.15 -4.47
C SER A 201 -7.62 -24.77 -4.72
N LEU A 202 -6.74 -24.03 -5.42
CA LEU A 202 -5.37 -24.46 -5.69
C LEU A 202 -4.57 -24.70 -4.40
N PHE A 203 -4.62 -23.73 -3.48
CA PHE A 203 -3.85 -23.78 -2.24
C PHE A 203 -4.28 -24.96 -1.35
N LYS A 204 -5.59 -25.19 -1.25
CA LYS A 204 -6.15 -26.33 -0.54
C LYS A 204 -5.77 -27.66 -1.21
N SER A 205 -5.80 -27.74 -2.54
CA SER A 205 -5.34 -28.94 -3.27
C SER A 205 -3.86 -29.25 -3.00
N LEU A 206 -3.00 -28.22 -3.05
CA LEU A 206 -1.57 -28.36 -2.77
C LEU A 206 -1.32 -28.78 -1.31
N PHE A 207 -2.09 -28.24 -0.37
CA PHE A 207 -2.01 -28.62 1.04
C PHE A 207 -2.27 -30.12 1.22
N TYR A 208 -3.37 -30.65 0.67
CA TYR A 208 -3.68 -32.07 0.84
C TYR A 208 -2.73 -33.00 0.10
N LYS A 209 -2.21 -32.59 -1.06
CA LYS A 209 -1.15 -33.34 -1.76
C LYS A 209 0.14 -33.45 -0.95
N LYS A 210 0.48 -32.41 -0.16
CA LYS A 210 1.66 -32.42 0.72
C LYS A 210 1.42 -33.14 2.04
N ASN A 211 0.16 -33.21 2.48
CA ASN A 211 -0.24 -33.76 3.79
C ASN A 211 -1.05 -35.05 3.67
N THR A 212 -0.78 -35.87 2.65
CA THR A 212 -1.57 -37.06 2.31
C THR A 212 -1.72 -38.07 3.45
N PHE A 213 -0.74 -38.13 4.35
CA PHE A 213 -0.71 -39.05 5.49
C PHE A 213 -1.10 -38.42 6.82
N ASN A 214 -1.42 -37.11 6.84
CA ASN A 214 -1.67 -36.37 8.08
C ASN A 214 -3.17 -36.15 8.30
N PHE A 215 -3.85 -37.20 8.77
CA PHE A 215 -5.31 -37.25 8.92
C PHE A 215 -5.88 -36.22 9.93
N PHE A 216 -5.05 -35.71 10.83
CA PHE A 216 -5.47 -34.80 11.91
C PHE A 216 -5.37 -33.31 11.55
N ASN A 217 -4.64 -32.96 10.49
CA ASN A 217 -4.44 -31.58 10.08
C ASN A 217 -5.48 -31.16 9.04
N SER A 218 -6.45 -30.34 9.45
CA SER A 218 -7.33 -29.68 8.50
C SER A 218 -6.68 -28.41 7.94
N PHE A 219 -6.85 -28.20 6.64
CA PHE A 219 -6.37 -27.00 5.95
C PHE A 219 -6.81 -25.71 6.66
N GLU A 220 -8.06 -25.63 7.11
CA GLU A 220 -8.58 -24.46 7.81
C GLU A 220 -7.91 -24.22 9.18
N LYS A 221 -7.57 -25.29 9.92
CA LYS A 221 -6.86 -25.15 11.20
C LYS A 221 -5.44 -24.63 11.00
N GLU A 222 -4.71 -25.18 10.04
CA GLU A 222 -3.34 -24.74 9.76
C GLU A 222 -3.33 -23.30 9.25
N ARG A 223 -4.24 -22.97 8.33
CA ARG A 223 -4.40 -21.60 7.82
C ARG A 223 -4.74 -20.61 8.94
N LYS A 224 -5.64 -20.99 9.85
CA LYS A 224 -5.97 -20.16 11.02
C LYS A 224 -4.74 -19.96 11.91
N LYS A 225 -4.00 -21.02 12.23
CA LYS A 225 -2.77 -20.95 13.03
C LYS A 225 -1.75 -19.98 12.41
N ILE A 226 -1.50 -20.08 11.11
CA ILE A 226 -0.60 -19.17 10.39
C ILE A 226 -1.08 -17.70 10.49
N ASN A 227 -2.39 -17.46 10.37
CA ASN A 227 -2.93 -16.12 10.50
C ASN A 227 -2.83 -15.57 11.94
N ASP A 228 -3.08 -16.41 12.94
CA ASP A 228 -2.93 -16.06 14.35
C ASP A 228 -1.45 -15.71 14.66
N GLU A 229 -0.50 -16.47 14.12
CA GLU A 229 0.94 -16.17 14.22
C GLU A 229 1.31 -14.83 13.56
N ARG A 230 0.76 -14.54 12.37
CA ARG A 230 0.98 -13.25 11.68
C ARG A 230 0.45 -12.07 12.47
N ILE A 231 -0.75 -12.19 13.03
CA ILE A 231 -1.35 -11.17 13.89
C ILE A 231 -0.48 -10.96 15.13
N TRP A 232 -0.05 -12.05 15.77
CA TRP A 232 0.82 -11.98 16.93
C TRP A 232 2.15 -11.27 16.61
N GLN A 233 2.81 -11.63 15.51
CA GLN A 233 4.06 -11.00 15.06
C GLN A 233 3.90 -9.49 14.80
N TYR A 234 2.81 -9.09 14.15
CA TYR A 234 2.48 -7.68 13.95
C TYR A 234 2.29 -6.97 15.30
N ASN A 235 1.51 -7.54 16.22
CA ASN A 235 1.24 -6.94 17.52
C ASN A 235 2.52 -6.76 18.36
N GLN A 236 3.44 -7.73 18.34
CA GLN A 236 4.74 -7.58 19.01
C GLN A 236 5.58 -6.46 18.38
N SER A 237 5.62 -6.40 17.05
CA SER A 237 6.37 -5.36 16.33
C SER A 237 5.76 -3.98 16.49
N LYS A 238 4.43 -3.90 16.58
CA LYS A 238 3.66 -2.67 16.73
C LYS A 238 4.07 -1.90 17.97
N VAL A 239 4.28 -2.56 19.10
CA VAL A 239 4.73 -1.91 20.35
C VAL A 239 6.03 -1.13 20.10
N ILE A 240 7.01 -1.76 19.46
CA ILE A 240 8.31 -1.16 19.14
C ILE A 240 8.16 -0.02 18.11
N MET A 241 7.31 -0.21 17.10
CA MET A 241 7.05 0.82 16.08
C MET A 241 6.37 2.06 16.69
N ASP A 242 5.37 1.87 17.55
CA ASP A 242 4.67 2.95 18.25
C ASP A 242 5.61 3.76 19.16
N GLU A 243 6.50 3.08 19.89
CA GLU A 243 7.54 3.74 20.71
C GLU A 243 8.50 4.57 19.86
N ASN A 244 8.93 4.02 18.72
CA ASN A 244 9.80 4.72 17.80
C ASN A 244 9.11 5.94 17.19
N ILE A 245 7.84 5.83 16.78
CA ILE A 245 7.06 6.96 16.25
C ILE A 245 6.99 8.08 17.29
N LYS A 246 6.60 7.77 18.54
CA LYS A 246 6.54 8.76 19.62
C LYS A 246 7.88 9.46 19.84
N LYS A 247 8.97 8.69 19.81
CA LYS A 247 10.33 9.24 19.93
C LYS A 247 10.65 10.19 18.77
N TYR A 248 10.25 9.85 17.55
CA TYR A 248 10.48 10.72 16.38
C TYR A 248 9.64 11.99 16.43
N GLU A 249 8.35 11.89 16.72
CA GLU A 249 7.46 13.06 16.87
C GLU A 249 7.98 14.02 17.95
N TYR A 250 8.51 13.48 19.06
CA TYR A 250 9.14 14.29 20.10
C TYR A 250 10.40 15.01 19.59
N LEU A 251 11.28 14.32 18.85
CA LEU A 251 12.51 14.90 18.30
C LEU A 251 12.21 15.97 17.25
N GLU A 252 11.27 15.73 16.33
CA GLU A 252 10.84 16.71 15.33
C GLU A 252 10.25 17.96 15.97
N LYS A 253 9.42 17.79 17.01
CA LYS A 253 8.89 18.91 17.78
C LYS A 253 10.02 19.73 18.42
N LYS A 254 11.01 19.07 19.03
CA LYS A 254 12.19 19.74 19.62
C LYS A 254 13.01 20.51 18.59
N GLU A 255 13.31 19.89 17.44
CA GLU A 255 14.04 20.53 16.34
C GLU A 255 13.28 21.75 15.79
N SER A 256 11.95 21.65 15.63
CA SER A 256 11.12 22.78 15.17
C SER A 256 11.15 23.96 16.15
N VAL A 257 11.15 23.70 17.46
CA VAL A 257 11.26 24.74 18.49
C VAL A 257 12.62 25.41 18.43
N VAL A 258 13.71 24.65 18.31
CA VAL A 258 15.07 25.19 18.19
C VAL A 258 15.21 26.02 16.90
N SER A 259 14.73 25.52 15.76
CA SER A 259 14.73 26.25 14.49
C SER A 259 13.96 27.57 14.58
N ASN A 260 12.79 27.57 15.23
CA ASN A 260 12.00 28.77 15.43
C ASN A 260 12.67 29.77 16.38
N LEU A 261 13.35 29.30 17.43
CA LEU A 261 14.14 30.16 18.33
C LEU A 261 15.33 30.79 17.59
N LEU A 262 16.06 30.02 16.80
CA LEU A 262 17.17 30.51 15.99
C LEU A 262 16.71 31.55 14.96
N LYS A 263 15.60 31.29 14.25
CA LYS A 263 15.01 32.27 13.33
C LYS A 263 14.64 33.57 14.03
N LYS A 264 14.04 33.50 15.23
CA LYS A 264 13.71 34.69 16.02
C LYS A 264 14.97 35.44 16.45
N ALA A 265 16.00 34.75 16.95
CA ALA A 265 17.25 35.38 17.36
C ALA A 265 17.94 36.11 16.20
N ILE A 266 17.98 35.51 15.01
CA ILE A 266 18.53 36.14 13.80
C ILE A 266 17.71 37.37 13.40
N SER A 267 16.38 37.33 13.50
CA SER A 267 15.52 38.50 13.21
C SER A 267 15.62 39.65 14.23
N PHE A 268 16.28 39.45 15.36
CA PHE A 268 16.58 40.51 16.33
C PHE A 268 17.96 41.16 16.08
N ILE A 269 18.83 40.52 15.29
CA ILE A 269 20.20 40.97 15.02
C ILE A 269 20.28 41.72 13.68
N LEU A 270 19.37 41.45 12.75
CA LEU A 270 19.22 42.14 11.46
C LEU A 270 18.11 43.19 11.53
#